data_AF-A0A959UGW7-F1
#
_entry.id   AF-A0A959UGW7-F1
#
_cell.length_a   1.000
_cell.length_b   1.000
_cell.length_c   1.000
_cell.angle_alpha   90.00
_cell.angle_beta   90.00
_cell.angle_gamma   90.00
#
_symmetry.space_group_name_H-M   'P 1'
#
loop_
_entity.id
_entity.type
_entity.pdbx_description
1 polymer ?
#
loop_
_entity_poly.entity_id
_entity_poly.type
_entity_poly.pdbx_seq_one_letter_code
_entity_poly.pdbx_strand_id
1 'polypeptide(L)'
;MQDATQKQNLSKKENSQLIIDFFHRTMMHHALWFAEVQHQFGREKALEAMEEAWSKSSAIQMKRIAKTLGFELEDGLPKPLLDLDNEKLE
;
A
#
# COMPACT_ATOMS: atom_id res chain seq x y z
N MET A 1 -15.97 -1.85 24.65
CA MET A 1 -14.65 -1.71 24.01
C MET A 1 -13.81 -2.89 24.47
N GLN A 2 -13.71 -3.94 23.65
CA GLN A 2 -12.84 -5.08 23.95
C GLN A 2 -11.39 -4.66 23.73
N ASP A 3 -10.55 -5.17 24.62
CA ASP A 3 -9.14 -4.90 24.84
C ASP A 3 -8.33 -4.86 23.52
N ALA A 4 -7.82 -3.68 23.14
CA ALA A 4 -6.97 -3.49 21.96
C ALA A 4 -5.56 -4.11 22.13
N THR A 5 -5.34 -4.85 23.22
CA THR A 5 -4.02 -5.36 23.64
C THR A 5 -3.95 -6.88 23.69
N GLN A 6 -5.02 -7.60 23.33
CA GLN A 6 -4.96 -9.07 23.27
C GLN A 6 -4.20 -9.49 22.02
N LYS A 7 -2.89 -9.76 22.16
CA LYS A 7 -2.08 -10.39 21.10
C LYS A 7 -2.72 -11.73 20.73
N GLN A 8 -3.47 -11.75 19.64
CA GLN A 8 -3.92 -13.00 19.04
C GLN A 8 -2.68 -13.77 18.58
N ASN A 9 -2.49 -14.98 19.11
CA ASN A 9 -1.48 -15.91 18.62
C ASN A 9 -1.96 -16.49 17.28
N LEU A 10 -1.90 -15.68 16.22
CA LEU A 10 -2.22 -16.10 14.87
C LEU A 10 -1.12 -17.04 14.34
N SER A 11 -1.52 -18.09 13.65
CA SER A 11 -0.61 -18.91 12.86
C SER A 11 0.06 -18.08 11.76
N LYS A 12 1.15 -18.59 11.18
CA LYS A 12 1.81 -17.95 10.04
C LYS A 12 0.83 -17.69 8.88
N LYS A 13 -0.06 -18.65 8.59
CA LYS A 13 -1.06 -18.53 7.53
C LYS A 13 -2.07 -17.42 7.81
N GLU A 14 -2.61 -17.37 9.03
CA GLU A 14 -3.57 -16.34 9.42
C GLU A 14 -2.94 -14.94 9.41
N ASN A 15 -1.69 -14.81 9.87
CA ASN A 15 -0.95 -13.57 9.76
C ASN A 15 -0.74 -13.14 8.31
N SER A 16 -0.34 -14.06 7.42
CA SER A 16 -0.22 -13.75 5.99
C SER A 16 -1.55 -13.29 5.39
N GLN A 17 -2.66 -13.95 5.73
CA GLN A 17 -4.00 -13.56 5.27
C GLN A 17 -4.41 -12.18 5.79
N LEU A 18 -4.12 -11.90 7.06
CA LEU A 18 -4.41 -10.61 7.67
C LEU A 18 -3.62 -9.48 7.01
N ILE A 19 -2.36 -9.73 6.65
CA ILE A 19 -1.53 -8.77 5.90
C ILE A 19 -2.20 -8.43 4.55
N ILE A 20 -2.66 -9.45 3.80
CA ILE A 20 -3.35 -9.23 2.52
C ILE A 20 -4.68 -8.49 2.71
N ASP A 21 -5.45 -8.82 3.76
CA ASP A 21 -6.68 -8.10 4.11
C ASP A 21 -6.42 -6.62 4.42
N PHE A 22 -5.35 -6.31 5.16
CA PHE A 22 -4.96 -4.92 5.41
C PHE A 22 -4.56 -4.18 4.14
N PHE A 23 -3.82 -4.81 3.24
CA PHE A 23 -3.53 -4.21 1.92
C PHE A 23 -4.80 -3.87 1.15
N HIS A 24 -5.74 -4.82 1.07
CA HIS A 24 -7.03 -4.59 0.43
C HIS A 24 -7.79 -3.41 1.05
N ARG A 25 -7.88 -3.36 2.40
CA ARG A 25 -8.55 -2.26 3.12
C ARG A 25 -7.87 -0.92 2.88
N THR A 26 -6.55 -0.86 2.82
CA THR A 26 -5.82 0.37 2.50
C THR A 26 -6.15 0.87 1.09
N MET A 27 -6.21 -0.01 0.10
CA MET A 27 -6.61 0.37 -1.27
C MET A 27 -8.06 0.87 -1.31
N MET A 28 -8.98 0.14 -0.68
CA MET A 28 -10.39 0.55 -0.61
C MET A 28 -10.57 1.87 0.13
N HIS A 29 -9.80 2.11 1.20
CA HIS A 29 -9.81 3.37 1.92
C HIS A 29 -9.39 4.53 1.00
N HIS A 30 -8.30 4.38 0.23
CA HIS A 30 -7.87 5.40 -0.73
C HIS A 30 -8.94 5.68 -1.80
N ALA A 31 -9.59 4.65 -2.33
CA ALA A 31 -10.65 4.82 -3.33
C ALA A 31 -11.88 5.56 -2.78
N LEU A 32 -12.36 5.14 -1.60
CA LEU A 32 -13.52 5.77 -0.94
C LEU A 32 -13.22 7.21 -0.53
N TRP A 33 -12.04 7.46 0.04
CA TRP A 33 -11.60 8.79 0.40
C TRP A 33 -11.47 9.69 -0.83
N PHE A 34 -10.86 9.21 -1.91
CA PHE A 34 -10.72 9.99 -3.15
C PHE A 34 -12.08 10.34 -3.75
N ALA A 35 -13.03 9.40 -3.76
CA ALA A 35 -14.39 9.65 -4.23
C ALA A 35 -15.07 10.78 -3.43
N GLU A 36 -14.91 10.77 -2.10
CA GLU A 36 -15.46 11.82 -1.24
C GLU A 36 -14.76 13.17 -1.45
N VAL A 37 -13.42 13.19 -1.56
CA VAL A 37 -12.67 14.42 -1.85
C VAL A 37 -13.08 15.00 -3.21
N GLN A 38 -13.25 14.15 -4.22
CA GLN A 38 -13.73 14.57 -5.54
C GLN A 38 -15.15 15.14 -5.47
N HIS A 39 -16.04 14.53 -4.69
CA HIS A 39 -17.41 15.02 -4.49
C HIS A 39 -17.43 16.40 -3.81
N GLN A 40 -16.59 16.61 -2.79
CA GLN A 40 -16.57 17.86 -2.01
C GLN A 40 -15.80 19.00 -2.68
N PHE A 41 -14.68 18.70 -3.35
CA PHE A 41 -13.73 19.71 -3.82
C PHE A 41 -13.55 19.76 -5.33
N GLY A 42 -14.22 18.87 -6.07
CA GLY A 42 -14.06 18.73 -7.51
C GLY A 42 -12.81 17.93 -7.89
N ARG A 43 -12.74 17.56 -9.17
CA ARG A 43 -11.74 16.61 -9.68
C ARG A 43 -10.29 17.09 -9.58
N GLU A 44 -10.03 18.35 -9.89
CA GLU A 44 -8.66 18.90 -9.94
C GLU A 44 -7.98 18.85 -8.57
N LYS A 45 -8.62 19.45 -7.55
CA LYS A 45 -8.14 19.40 -6.16
C LYS A 45 -8.04 17.98 -5.62
N ALA A 46 -8.96 17.08 -6.02
CA ALA A 46 -8.89 15.69 -5.62
C ALA A 46 -7.66 14.97 -6.19
N LEU A 47 -7.29 15.25 -7.44
CA LEU A 47 -6.08 14.69 -8.06
C LEU A 47 -4.81 15.23 -7.39
N GLU A 48 -4.74 16.52 -7.09
CA GLU A 48 -3.63 17.12 -6.33
C GLU A 48 -3.47 16.46 -4.95
N ALA A 49 -4.58 16.33 -4.21
CA ALA A 49 -4.59 15.66 -2.91
C ALA A 49 -4.18 14.19 -3.02
N MET A 50 -4.62 13.50 -4.07
CA MET A 50 -4.27 12.10 -4.33
C MET A 50 -2.78 11.95 -4.64
N GLU A 51 -2.19 12.83 -5.44
CA GLU A 51 -0.76 12.82 -5.76
C GLU A 51 0.10 13.01 -4.49
N GLU A 52 -0.28 13.95 -3.63
CA GLU A 52 0.43 14.17 -2.36
C GLU A 52 0.29 12.96 -1.43
N ALA A 53 -0.91 12.41 -1.29
CA ALA A 53 -1.16 11.25 -0.44
C ALA A 53 -0.44 10.00 -0.96
N TRP A 54 -0.50 9.75 -2.27
CA TRP A 54 0.09 8.58 -2.92
C TRP A 54 1.60 8.61 -2.89
N SER A 55 2.23 9.73 -3.24
CA SER A 55 3.71 9.85 -3.26
C SER A 55 4.31 9.54 -1.88
N LYS A 56 3.70 10.04 -0.81
CA LYS A 56 4.12 9.76 0.57
C LYS A 56 3.82 8.33 0.99
N SER A 57 2.60 7.85 0.74
CA SER A 57 2.18 6.53 1.23
C SER A 57 2.87 5.39 0.48
N SER A 58 3.05 5.50 -0.83
CA SER A 58 3.71 4.48 -1.67
C SER A 58 5.17 4.32 -1.29
N ALA A 59 5.92 5.42 -1.11
CA ALA A 59 7.32 5.37 -0.68
C ALA A 59 7.49 4.66 0.68
N ILE A 60 6.62 4.94 1.65
CA ILE A 60 6.65 4.31 2.97
C ILE A 60 6.30 2.81 2.85
N GLN A 61 5.24 2.47 2.13
CA GLN A 61 4.80 1.09 1.95
C GLN A 61 5.88 0.27 1.25
N MET A 62 6.45 0.79 0.17
CA MET A 62 7.48 0.11 -0.60
C MET A 62 8.73 -0.17 0.23
N LYS A 63 9.20 0.82 1.01
CA LYS A 63 10.32 0.65 1.94
C LYS A 63 10.05 -0.43 3.01
N ARG A 64 8.82 -0.51 3.51
CA ARG A 64 8.43 -1.54 4.50
C ARG A 64 8.38 -2.92 3.88
N ILE A 65 7.80 -3.06 2.69
CA ILE A 65 7.69 -4.33 1.98
C ILE A 65 9.09 -4.83 1.60
N ALA A 66 9.93 -3.97 1.03
CA ALA A 66 11.33 -4.28 0.70
C ALA A 66 12.10 -4.82 1.90
N LYS A 67 12.02 -4.12 3.04
CA LYS A 67 12.63 -4.58 4.30
C LYS A 67 12.07 -5.93 4.78
N THR A 68 10.76 -6.14 4.66
CA THR A 68 10.09 -7.34 5.18
C THR A 68 10.38 -8.56 4.31
N LEU A 69 10.46 -8.39 2.99
CA LEU A 69 10.66 -9.47 2.03
C LEU A 69 12.13 -9.64 1.59
N GLY A 70 13.01 -8.71 1.96
CA GLY A 70 14.45 -8.83 1.76
C GLY A 70 14.93 -8.46 0.35
N PHE A 71 14.30 -7.49 -0.31
CA PHE A 71 14.74 -6.99 -1.61
C PHE A 71 15.15 -5.52 -1.56
N GLU A 72 15.96 -5.10 -2.54
CA GLU A 72 16.44 -3.73 -2.70
C GLU A 72 15.46 -2.85 -3.47
N LEU A 73 15.52 -1.54 -3.21
CA LEU A 73 14.83 -0.53 -4.01
C LEU A 73 15.83 0.29 -4.79
N GLU A 74 15.48 0.62 -6.03
CA GLU A 74 16.20 1.56 -6.89
C GLU A 74 15.19 2.61 -7.38
N ASP A 75 15.48 3.89 -7.08
CA ASP A 75 14.57 5.02 -7.34
C ASP A 75 13.12 4.82 -6.87
N GLY A 76 12.95 4.10 -5.76
CA GLY A 76 11.64 3.81 -5.16
C GLY A 76 10.91 2.62 -5.79
N LEU A 77 11.49 1.96 -6.79
CA LEU A 77 10.95 0.77 -7.43
C LEU A 77 11.63 -0.49 -6.90
N PRO A 78 10.94 -1.65 -6.86
CA PRO A 78 11.57 -2.93 -6.54
C PRO A 78 12.65 -3.27 -7.58
N LYS A 79 13.90 -3.36 -7.15
CA LYS A 79 15.01 -3.77 -8.01
C LYS A 79 14.77 -5.12 -8.71
N PRO A 80 14.17 -6.14 -8.06
CA PRO A 80 13.83 -7.38 -8.75
C PRO A 80 12.87 -7.22 -9.93
N LEU A 81 12.10 -6.13 -10.01
CA LEU A 81 11.26 -5.82 -11.18
C LEU A 81 12.06 -5.11 -12.28
N LEU A 82 13.01 -4.26 -11.92
CA LEU A 82 13.90 -3.59 -12.88
C LEU A 82 14.88 -4.58 -13.54
N ASP A 83 15.26 -5.63 -12.82
CA ASP A 83 16.15 -6.68 -13.32
C ASP A 83 15.43 -7.71 -14.24
N LEU A 84 14.11 -7.60 -14.44
CA LEU A 84 13.38 -8.49 -15.33
C LEU A 84 13.60 -8.12 -16.79
N ASP A 85 13.71 -9.12 -17.66
CA ASP A 85 13.62 -8.94 -19.10
C ASP A 85 12.25 -8.34 -19.47
N ASN A 86 12.20 -7.45 -20.46
CA ASN A 86 10.96 -6.79 -20.90
C ASN A 86 9.83 -7.80 -21.21
N GLU A 87 10.16 -8.99 -21.74
CA GLU A 87 9.21 -10.06 -22.03
C GLU A 87 8.44 -10.56 -20.79
N LYS A 88 8.93 -10.31 -19.57
CA LYS A 88 8.28 -10.68 -18.30
C LYS A 88 7.50 -9.53 -17.66
N LEU A 89 7.61 -8.31 -18.20
CA LEU A 89 6.93 -7.11 -17.72
C LEU A 89 5.63 -6.79 -18.50
N GLU A 90 5.47 -7.39 -19.68
CA GLU A 90 4.27 -7.35 -20.53
C GLU A 90 3.31 -8.51 -20.22
#